data_AF-X1Q2J3-F1
#
_entry.id   AF-X1Q2J3-F1
#
_cell.length_a   1.000
_cell.length_b   1.000
_cell.length_c   1.000
_cell.angle_alpha   90.00
_cell.angle_beta   90.00
_cell.angle_gamma   90.00
#
_symmetry.space_group_name_H-M   'P 1'
#
loop_
_entity.id
_entity.type
_entity.pdbx_description
1 polymer ?
#
loop_
_entity_poly.entity_id
_entity_poly.type
_entity_poly.pdbx_seq_one_letter_code
_entity_poly.pdbx_strand_id
1 'polypeptide(L)'
;EAGPGAADVVTPSTVLHDPRMTHIEAYRKGLEIVRETAPHVFILGCNVSQNMRSMGAAFGLIDAMRIGPDNGGAGSGRWNSVMVGPHYGSNLYFLKPPVMKTAADLIFSAAAILCMDS
;
A
#
# COMPACT_ATOMS: atom_id res chain seq x y z
N GLU A 1 14.21 -25.29 -35.62
CA GLU A 1 13.17 -25.37 -34.57
C GLU A 1 13.63 -24.52 -33.39
N ALA A 2 12.89 -23.44 -33.09
CA ALA A 2 13.17 -22.54 -31.98
C ALA A 2 12.09 -22.80 -30.92
N GLY A 3 12.52 -23.08 -29.68
CA GLY A 3 11.63 -23.44 -28.57
C GLY A 3 10.61 -22.36 -28.25
N PRO A 4 9.51 -22.71 -27.56
CA PRO A 4 8.44 -21.77 -27.27
C PRO A 4 8.99 -20.63 -26.41
N GLY A 5 9.08 -19.47 -27.05
CA GLY A 5 9.40 -18.21 -26.41
C GLY A 5 8.38 -17.88 -25.34
N ALA A 6 8.89 -17.20 -24.31
CA ALA A 6 8.19 -16.52 -23.24
C ALA A 6 6.67 -16.42 -23.48
N ALA A 7 5.91 -17.25 -22.78
CA ALA A 7 4.51 -16.99 -22.58
C ALA A 7 4.41 -15.59 -21.96
N ASP A 8 3.86 -14.65 -22.73
CA ASP A 8 3.30 -13.43 -22.19
C ASP A 8 2.43 -13.82 -21.01
N VAL A 9 2.85 -13.43 -19.80
CA VAL A 9 2.03 -13.54 -18.61
C VAL A 9 0.86 -12.60 -18.83
N VAL A 10 -0.23 -13.13 -19.39
CA VAL A 10 -1.51 -12.44 -19.53
C VAL A 10 -2.02 -12.22 -18.11
N THR A 11 -1.84 -11.00 -17.60
CA THR A 11 -2.68 -10.53 -16.51
C THR A 11 -4.13 -10.51 -17.04
N PRO A 12 -5.10 -11.14 -16.37
CA PRO A 12 -6.48 -11.11 -16.82
C PRO A 12 -6.92 -9.64 -16.91
N SER A 13 -7.43 -9.22 -18.08
CA SER A 13 -7.88 -7.85 -18.29
C SER A 13 -9.10 -7.58 -17.41
N THR A 14 -8.91 -6.90 -16.28
CA THR A 14 -10.03 -6.50 -15.41
C THR A 14 -10.94 -5.53 -16.16
N VAL A 15 -12.24 -5.79 -16.13
CA VAL A 15 -13.25 -4.92 -16.77
C VAL A 15 -13.74 -3.89 -15.75
N LEU A 16 -13.65 -2.61 -16.09
CA LEU A 16 -14.17 -1.52 -15.28
C LEU A 16 -15.65 -1.30 -15.57
N HIS A 17 -16.39 -0.82 -14.56
CA HIS A 17 -17.81 -0.46 -14.73
C HIS A 17 -17.99 0.65 -15.77
N ASP A 18 -17.18 1.70 -15.71
CA ASP A 18 -17.06 2.70 -16.77
C ASP A 18 -15.82 2.38 -17.63
N PRO A 19 -15.99 1.94 -18.89
CA PRO A 19 -14.86 1.61 -19.76
C PRO A 19 -14.04 2.82 -20.21
N ARG A 20 -14.51 4.05 -19.94
CA ARG A 20 -13.79 5.29 -20.26
C ARG A 20 -12.82 5.69 -19.16
N MET A 21 -12.93 5.10 -17.97
CA MET A 21 -12.02 5.36 -16.87
C MET A 21 -10.80 4.44 -16.97
N THR A 22 -9.66 4.95 -16.55
CA THR A 22 -8.48 4.14 -16.25
C THR A 22 -8.64 3.46 -14.89
N HIS A 23 -7.89 2.38 -14.65
CA HIS A 23 -7.87 1.70 -13.36
C HIS A 23 -7.45 2.62 -12.20
N ILE A 24 -6.62 3.63 -12.48
CA ILE A 24 -6.17 4.60 -11.47
C ILE A 24 -7.27 5.62 -11.16
N GLU A 25 -8.01 6.09 -12.16
CA GLU A 25 -9.17 6.97 -11.92
C GLU A 25 -10.25 6.23 -11.14
N ALA A 26 -10.54 4.98 -11.51
CA ALA A 26 -11.52 4.16 -10.79
C ALA A 26 -11.10 3.94 -9.33
N TYR A 27 -9.82 3.64 -9.09
CA TYR A 27 -9.27 3.47 -7.75
C TYR A 27 -9.35 4.77 -6.91
N ARG A 28 -8.94 5.90 -7.48
CA ARG A 28 -9.03 7.21 -6.81
C ARG A 28 -10.47 7.58 -6.48
N LYS A 29 -11.39 7.37 -7.43
CA LYS A 29 -12.79 7.66 -7.22
C LYS A 29 -13.37 6.86 -6.06
N GLY A 30 -12.97 5.61 -5.90
CA GLY A 30 -13.34 4.79 -4.75
C GLY A 30 -12.86 5.39 -3.42
N LEU A 31 -11.60 5.84 -3.35
CA LEU A 31 -11.05 6.47 -2.15
C LEU A 31 -11.73 7.82 -1.82
N GLU A 32 -12.06 8.62 -2.82
CA GLU A 32 -12.83 9.86 -2.66
C GLU A 32 -14.19 9.57 -2.02
N ILE A 33 -14.93 8.57 -2.53
CA ILE A 33 -16.24 8.17 -1.97
C ILE A 33 -16.09 7.74 -0.50
N VAL A 34 -15.07 6.97 -0.16
CA VAL A 34 -14.83 6.56 1.24
C VAL A 34 -14.58 7.79 2.12
N ARG A 35 -13.76 8.74 1.67
CA ARG A 35 -13.44 9.97 2.42
C ARG A 35 -14.66 10.87 2.59
N GLU A 36 -15.48 11.01 1.55
CA GLU A 36 -16.73 11.76 1.58
C GLU A 36 -17.75 11.13 2.54
N THR A 37 -17.83 9.80 2.56
CA THR A 37 -18.79 9.05 3.39
C THR A 37 -18.37 9.02 4.86
N ALA A 38 -17.06 9.04 5.13
CA ALA A 38 -16.50 8.93 6.48
C ALA A 38 -15.43 10.02 6.71
N PRO A 39 -15.81 11.30 6.81
CA PRO A 39 -14.84 12.41 6.87
C PRO A 39 -14.01 12.44 8.15
N HIS A 40 -14.52 11.83 9.24
CA HIS A 40 -13.90 11.89 10.57
C HIS A 40 -13.18 10.60 10.98
N VAL A 41 -13.03 9.63 10.05
CA VAL A 41 -12.34 8.37 10.34
C VAL A 41 -10.90 8.43 9.84
N PHE A 42 -10.01 7.79 10.58
CA PHE A 42 -8.65 7.57 10.14
C PHE A 42 -8.61 6.42 9.12
N ILE A 43 -8.21 6.71 7.90
CA ILE A 43 -8.10 5.73 6.81
C ILE A 43 -6.65 5.27 6.71
N LEU A 44 -6.39 4.04 7.14
CA LEU A 44 -5.14 3.33 6.92
C LEU A 44 -5.21 2.51 5.62
N GLY A 45 -4.47 2.95 4.60
CA GLY A 45 -4.28 2.18 3.38
C GLY A 45 -3.34 1.01 3.60
N CYS A 46 -3.66 -0.13 2.99
CA CYS A 46 -2.77 -1.27 2.89
C CYS A 46 -2.40 -1.46 1.42
N ASN A 47 -1.17 -1.11 1.01
CA ASN A 47 -0.73 -1.36 -0.35
C ASN A 47 -0.37 -2.84 -0.52
N VAL A 48 -1.38 -3.70 -0.60
CA VAL A 48 -1.21 -5.16 -0.76
C VAL A 48 -0.40 -5.48 -2.02
N SER A 49 -0.62 -4.71 -3.09
CA SER A 49 0.08 -4.88 -4.36
C SER A 49 1.54 -4.41 -4.35
N GLN A 50 1.96 -3.67 -3.30
CA GLN A 50 3.27 -3.01 -3.18
C GLN A 50 3.76 -2.27 -4.43
N ASN A 51 2.85 -1.88 -5.33
CA ASN A 51 3.21 -1.19 -6.55
C ASN A 51 3.12 0.32 -6.30
N MET A 52 4.05 1.07 -6.89
CA MET A 52 4.14 2.52 -6.70
C MET A 52 2.98 3.27 -7.39
N ARG A 53 2.32 2.66 -8.38
CA ARG A 53 1.25 3.27 -9.17
C ARG A 53 -0.02 3.44 -8.33
N SER A 54 -0.46 2.37 -7.67
CA SER A 54 -1.59 2.35 -6.74
C SER A 54 -1.28 3.14 -5.48
N MET A 55 -0.02 3.10 -5.00
CA MET A 55 0.39 3.93 -3.85
C MET A 55 0.26 5.42 -4.13
N GLY A 56 0.84 5.89 -5.25
CA GLY A 56 0.79 7.30 -5.61
C GLY A 56 -0.64 7.80 -5.85
N ALA A 57 -1.50 6.94 -6.40
CA ALA A 57 -2.91 7.24 -6.56
C ALA A 57 -3.66 7.49 -5.23
N ALA A 58 -3.18 6.97 -4.10
CA ALA A 58 -3.82 7.16 -2.80
C ALA A 58 -3.39 8.45 -2.06
N PHE A 59 -2.35 9.15 -2.53
CA PHE A 59 -1.86 10.36 -1.87
C PHE A 59 -2.95 11.44 -1.77
N GLY A 60 -3.04 12.06 -0.59
CA GLY A 60 -4.04 13.07 -0.25
C GLY A 60 -5.45 12.54 0.04
N LEU A 61 -5.70 11.24 -0.11
CA LEU A 61 -7.02 10.64 0.12
C LEU A 61 -7.08 9.75 1.37
N ILE A 62 -5.92 9.25 1.83
CA ILE A 62 -5.77 8.40 3.02
C ILE A 62 -4.84 9.08 4.05
N ASP A 63 -4.95 8.70 5.32
CA ASP A 63 -4.17 9.31 6.40
C ASP A 63 -2.81 8.65 6.56
N ALA A 64 -2.75 7.32 6.34
CA ALA A 64 -1.52 6.55 6.39
C ALA A 64 -1.50 5.40 5.38
N MET A 65 -0.32 4.92 5.01
CA MET A 65 -0.14 3.77 4.11
C MET A 65 0.85 2.75 4.67
N ARG A 66 0.51 1.46 4.60
CA ARG A 66 1.47 0.36 4.76
C ARG A 66 2.44 0.32 3.59
N ILE A 67 3.73 0.49 3.86
CA ILE A 67 4.79 0.63 2.84
C ILE A 67 5.72 -0.57 2.73
N GLY A 68 5.60 -1.56 3.62
CA GLY A 68 6.39 -2.78 3.65
C GLY A 68 5.53 -4.05 3.59
N PRO A 69 6.13 -5.24 3.43
CA PRO A 69 5.40 -6.49 3.34
C PRO A 69 4.80 -6.88 4.69
N ASP A 70 3.87 -7.83 4.65
CA ASP A 70 3.20 -8.30 5.86
C ASP A 70 4.19 -8.98 6.79
N ASN A 71 4.12 -8.65 8.07
CA ASN A 71 5.08 -9.11 9.07
C ASN A 71 4.62 -10.37 9.84
N GLY A 72 3.64 -11.10 9.31
CA GLY A 72 2.99 -12.24 9.96
C GLY A 72 3.93 -13.38 10.41
N GLY A 73 5.17 -13.44 9.90
CA GLY A 73 6.19 -14.36 10.40
C GLY A 73 6.67 -14.07 11.83
N ALA A 74 6.37 -12.89 12.39
CA ALA A 74 6.66 -12.53 13.78
C ALA A 74 6.08 -13.55 14.78
N GLY A 75 4.83 -13.98 14.58
CA GLY A 75 4.15 -14.94 15.45
C GLY A 75 4.77 -16.33 15.45
N SER A 76 5.60 -16.64 14.45
CA SER A 76 6.34 -17.90 14.29
C SER A 76 7.83 -17.79 14.62
N GLY A 77 8.27 -16.67 15.22
CA GLY A 77 9.68 -16.43 15.57
C GLY A 77 10.59 -16.15 14.37
N ARG A 78 10.04 -15.88 13.19
CA ARG A 78 10.82 -15.62 11.96
C ARG A 78 11.24 -14.16 11.89
N TRP A 79 12.18 -13.75 12.76
CA TRP A 79 12.61 -12.35 12.92
C TRP A 79 13.08 -11.70 11.62
N ASN A 80 13.73 -12.44 10.72
CA ASN A 80 14.14 -11.94 9.41
C ASN A 80 12.96 -11.42 8.56
N SER A 81 11.76 -12.00 8.70
CA SER A 81 10.56 -11.52 8.00
C SER A 81 10.02 -10.21 8.57
N VAL A 82 10.31 -9.92 9.84
CA VAL A 82 9.92 -8.66 10.51
C VAL A 82 10.84 -7.52 10.10
N MET A 83 12.15 -7.80 9.96
CA MET A 83 13.17 -6.82 9.60
C MET A 83 13.00 -6.25 8.18
N VAL A 84 12.22 -6.91 7.32
CA VAL A 84 11.92 -6.41 5.97
C VAL A 84 11.09 -5.13 6.04
N GLY A 85 10.12 -5.03 6.96
CA GLY A 85 9.28 -3.84 7.11
C GLY A 85 10.09 -2.54 7.33
N PRO A 86 11.00 -2.50 8.32
CA PRO A 86 11.92 -1.39 8.54
C PRO A 86 12.77 -1.01 7.32
N HIS A 87 13.24 -1.97 6.50
CA HIS A 87 14.02 -1.64 5.30
C HIS A 87 13.19 -0.86 4.27
N TYR A 88 11.94 -1.26 4.04
CA TYR A 88 11.02 -0.51 3.18
C TYR A 88 10.65 0.84 3.80
N GLY A 89 10.49 0.88 5.12
CA GLY A 89 10.35 2.09 5.93
C GLY A 89 11.45 3.11 5.68
N SER A 90 12.70 2.66 5.73
CA SER A 90 13.88 3.49 5.48
C SER A 90 13.96 3.95 4.03
N ASN A 91 13.58 3.13 3.05
CA ASN A 91 13.64 3.51 1.64
C ASN A 91 12.56 4.52 1.24
N LEU A 92 11.40 4.49 1.91
CA LEU A 92 10.26 5.38 1.63
C LEU A 92 10.09 6.47 2.70
N TYR A 93 11.13 6.71 3.50
CA TYR A 93 11.08 7.65 4.62
C TYR A 93 10.71 9.08 4.19
N PHE A 94 11.03 9.46 2.96
CA PHE A 94 10.77 10.77 2.38
C PHE A 94 9.28 11.02 2.08
N LEU A 95 8.43 9.99 2.12
CA LEU A 95 6.97 10.10 1.95
C LEU A 95 6.23 10.44 3.26
N LYS A 96 6.96 10.63 4.35
CA LYS A 96 6.43 11.17 5.62
C LYS A 96 5.88 12.60 5.42
N PRO A 97 5.16 13.18 6.41
CA PRO A 97 4.48 14.46 6.24
C PRO A 97 5.34 15.53 5.53
N PRO A 98 4.79 16.22 4.53
CA PRO A 98 3.36 16.47 4.29
C PRO A 98 2.63 15.51 3.34
N VAL A 99 3.26 14.44 2.82
CA VAL A 99 2.65 13.60 1.77
C VAL A 99 1.64 12.58 2.32
N MET A 100 2.04 11.75 3.28
CA MET A 100 1.16 10.85 4.06
C MET A 100 1.88 10.35 5.32
N LYS A 101 1.17 9.77 6.30
CA LYS A 101 1.85 9.01 7.36
C LYS A 101 2.28 7.63 6.83
N THR A 102 3.47 7.17 7.18
CA THR A 102 3.97 5.84 6.75
C THR A 102 3.80 4.83 7.88
N ALA A 103 3.16 3.68 7.61
CA ALA A 103 3.03 2.57 8.55
C ALA A 103 3.93 1.40 8.13
N ALA A 104 4.84 0.97 9.02
CA ALA A 104 5.32 -0.40 8.98
C ALA A 104 4.21 -1.25 9.63
N ASP A 105 3.83 -2.35 8.99
CA ASP A 105 2.69 -3.22 9.37
C ASP A 105 2.62 -3.60 10.87
N LEU A 106 1.48 -4.13 11.35
CA LEU A 106 1.19 -4.43 12.77
C LEU A 106 2.32 -5.16 13.49
N ILE A 107 3.08 -4.46 14.34
CA ILE A 107 4.15 -5.11 15.10
C ILE A 107 3.56 -5.69 16.39
N PHE A 108 3.55 -7.03 16.52
CA PHE A 108 3.20 -7.72 17.77
C PHE A 108 4.12 -7.37 18.96
N SER A 109 5.19 -6.58 18.72
CA SER A 109 6.00 -5.89 19.71
C SER A 109 6.82 -4.78 19.05
N ALA A 110 6.28 -3.55 19.02
CA ALA A 110 6.99 -2.26 18.85
C ALA A 110 7.96 -2.06 17.66
N ALA A 111 7.46 -1.46 16.57
CA ALA A 111 8.15 -0.40 15.80
C ALA A 111 7.12 0.33 14.93
N ALA A 112 5.99 0.70 15.53
CA ALA A 112 5.24 1.79 14.96
C ALA A 112 6.18 3.00 15.06
N ILE A 113 6.53 3.62 13.93
CA ILE A 113 6.73 5.07 13.93
C ILE A 113 5.31 5.64 14.18
N LEU A 114 4.86 5.46 15.42
CA LEU A 114 3.82 6.24 16.04
C LEU A 114 4.38 7.65 16.02
N CYS A 115 3.95 8.44 15.04
CA CYS A 115 3.92 9.87 15.20
C CYS A 115 2.84 10.16 16.27
N MET A 116 3.14 9.84 17.53
CA MET A 116 2.58 10.53 18.67
C MET A 116 3.32 11.85 18.74
N ASP A 117 2.74 12.86 18.14
CA ASP A 117 2.60 14.13 18.84
C ASP A 117 1.26 14.72 18.45
N SER A 118 0.64 15.30 19.47
CA SER A 118 -0.72 15.85 19.47
C SER A 118 -0.83 17.10 18.61
#